data_AF-X1R294-F1
#
_entry.id   AF-X1R294-F1
#
_cell.length_a   1.000
_cell.length_b   1.000
_cell.length_c   1.000
_cell.angle_alpha   90.00
_cell.angle_beta   90.00
_cell.angle_gamma   90.00
#
_symmetry.space_group_name_H-M   'P 1'
#
loop_
_entity.id
_entity.type
_entity.pdbx_description
1 polymer ?
#
loop_
_entity_poly.entity_id
_entity_poly.type
_entity_poly.pdbx_seq_one_letter_code
_entity_poly.pdbx_strand_id
1 'polypeptide(L)' 'MKLIYSGIVIISLGAVGTIFAVVMELTTGDPAWMLVMKITAGLFGVGGGLLGLASLTRRSGK' A
#
# COMPACT_ATOMS: atom_id res chain seq x y z
N MET A 1 -22.25 2.40 -15.39
CA MET A 1 -21.01 3.22 -15.52
C MET A 1 -20.08 3.10 -14.31
N LYS A 2 -20.52 3.39 -13.06
CA LYS A 2 -19.66 3.34 -11.85
C LYS A 2 -18.93 2.00 -11.62
N LEU A 3 -19.57 0.85 -11.90
CA LEU A 3 -18.96 -0.47 -11.71
C LEU A 3 -17.76 -0.73 -12.64
N ILE A 4 -17.84 -0.26 -13.90
CA ILE A 4 -16.80 -0.47 -14.91
C ILE A 4 -15.56 0.35 -14.55
N TYR A 5 -15.74 1.60 -14.11
CA TYR A 5 -14.65 2.43 -13.59
C TYR A 5 -13.97 1.79 -12.37
N SER A 6 -14.74 1.22 -11.44
CA SER A 6 -14.18 0.48 -10.31
C SER A 6 -13.36 -0.73 -10.77
N GLY A 7 -13.87 -1.51 -11.73
CA GLY A 7 -13.15 -2.65 -12.31
C GLY A 7 -11.82 -2.24 -12.96
N ILE A 8 -11.80 -1.16 -13.74
CA ILE A 8 -10.58 -0.63 -14.37
C ILE A 8 -9.55 -0.22 -13.31
N VAL A 9 -9.98 0.41 -12.22
CA VAL A 9 -9.10 0.83 -11.12
C VAL A 9 -8.51 -0.38 -10.39
N ILE A 10 -9.31 -1.42 -10.15
CA ILE A 10 -8.83 -2.63 -9.47
C ILE A 10 -7.82 -3.38 -10.35
N ILE A 11 -8.09 -3.48 -11.66
CA ILE A 11 -7.19 -4.14 -12.61
C ILE A 11 -5.87 -3.36 -12.74
N SER A 12 -5.91 -2.02 -12.82
CA SER A 12 -4.71 -1.21 -12.91
C SER A 12 -3.87 -1.24 -11.64
N LEU A 13 -4.51 -1.20 -10.46
CA LEU A 13 -3.82 -1.38 -9.17
C LEU A 13 -3.17 -2.76 -9.05
N GLY A 14 -3.87 -3.81 -9.51
CA GLY A 14 -3.33 -5.17 -9.55
C GLY A 14 -2.09 -5.28 -10.42
N ALA A 15 -2.16 -4.75 -11.66
CA ALA A 15 -1.04 -4.79 -12.59
C ALA A 15 0.20 -4.05 -12.06
N VAL A 16 0.02 -2.84 -11.51
CA VAL A 16 1.13 -2.07 -10.91
C VAL A 16 1.71 -2.80 -9.68
N GLY A 17 0.85 -3.37 -8.84
CA GLY A 17 1.27 -4.14 -7.67
C GLY A 17 2.10 -5.37 -8.03
N THR A 18 1.73 -6.10 -9.09
CA THR A 18 2.51 -7.25 -9.56
C THR A 18 3.87 -6.84 -10.11
N ILE A 19 3.95 -5.77 -10.92
CA ILE A 19 5.23 -5.27 -11.44
C ILE A 19 6.16 -4.87 -10.29
N PHE A 20 5.63 -4.15 -9.31
CA PHE A 20 6.40 -3.72 -8.15
C PHE A 20 6.92 -4.91 -7.33
N ALA A 21 6.09 -5.95 -7.14
CA ALA A 21 6.48 -7.17 -6.44
C ALA A 21 7.63 -7.90 -7.15
N VAL A 22 7.56 -8.06 -8.48
CA VAL A 22 8.61 -8.72 -9.27
C VAL A 22 9.91 -7.92 -9.24
N VAL A 23 9.85 -6.60 -9.39
CA VAL A 23 11.05 -5.74 -9.33
C VAL A 23 11.72 -5.85 -7.95
N MET A 24 10.93 -5.79 -6.87
CA MET A 24 11.45 -5.89 -5.51
C MET A 24 12.05 -7.27 -5.20
N GLU A 25 11.48 -8.35 -5.74
CA GLU A 25 12.02 -9.70 -5.63
C GLU A 25 13.39 -9.79 -6.33
N LEU A 26 13.53 -9.22 -7.53
CA LEU A 26 14.80 -9.17 -8.26
C LEU A 26 15.87 -8.32 -7.57
N THR A 27 15.50 -7.20 -6.95
CA THR A 27 16.49 -6.30 -6.31
C THR A 27 16.97 -6.81 -4.96
N THR A 28 16.09 -7.49 -4.21
CA THR A 28 16.34 -7.84 -2.81
C THR A 28 16.77 -9.30 -2.65
N GLY A 29 16.44 -10.16 -3.62
CA GLY A 29 16.62 -11.61 -3.51
C GLY A 29 15.69 -12.28 -2.50
N ASP A 30 14.78 -11.50 -1.90
CA ASP A 30 13.78 -11.96 -0.94
C ASP A 30 12.51 -12.38 -1.67
N PRO A 31 11.82 -13.44 -1.21
CA PRO A 31 10.57 -13.89 -1.83
C PRO A 31 9.47 -12.83 -1.67
N ALA A 32 8.63 -12.70 -2.71
CA ALA A 32 7.59 -11.65 -2.81
C ALA A 32 6.67 -11.53 -1.58
N TRP A 33 6.34 -12.65 -0.92
CA TRP A 33 5.48 -12.65 0.28
C TRP A 33 6.11 -11.86 1.44
N MET A 34 7.44 -11.89 1.58
CA MET A 34 8.16 -11.20 2.66
C MET A 34 8.22 -9.69 2.39
N LEU A 35 8.32 -9.30 1.12
CA LEU A 35 8.27 -7.91 0.69
C LEU A 35 6.88 -7.30 0.93
N VAL A 36 5.82 -8.05 0.64
CA VAL A 36 4.43 -7.64 0.94
C VAL A 36 4.23 -7.47 2.44
N MET A 37 4.77 -8.37 3.28
CA MET A 37 4.74 -8.23 4.74
C MET A 37 5.45 -6.95 5.22
N LYS A 38 6.63 -6.63 4.67
CA LYS A 38 7.36 -5.39 5.00
C LYS A 38 6.58 -4.13 4.62
N ILE A 39 5.99 -4.10 3.42
CA ILE A 39 5.16 -2.98 2.95
C ILE A 39 3.92 -2.83 3.84
N THR A 40 3.28 -3.94 4.21
CA THR A 40 2.11 -3.94 5.09
C THR A 40 2.45 -3.43 6.48
N ALA A 41 3.59 -3.85 7.06
CA ALA A 41 4.08 -3.33 8.32
C ALA A 41 4.42 -1.82 8.25
N GLY A 42 4.95 -1.36 7.12
CA GLY A 42 5.21 0.06 6.87
C GLY A 42 3.93 0.88 6.75
N LEU A 43 2.94 0.42 5.98
CA LEU A 43 1.69 1.15 5.70
C LEU A 43 0.68 1.08 6.84
N PHE A 44 0.52 -0.07 7.50
CA PHE A 44 -0.49 -0.27 8.54
C PHE A 44 0.07 -0.27 9.96
N GLY A 45 1.37 -0.52 10.14
CA GLY A 45 2.04 -0.40 11.43
C GLY A 45 2.43 1.04 11.72
N VAL A 46 3.62 1.43 11.26
CA VAL A 46 4.19 2.76 11.58
C VAL A 46 3.51 3.88 10.79
N GLY A 47 3.35 3.72 9.48
CA GLY A 47 2.72 4.73 8.62
C GLY A 47 1.26 4.97 8.96
N GLY A 48 0.51 3.90 9.26
CA GLY A 48 -0.88 3.97 9.69
C GLY A 48 -1.03 4.65 11.05
N GLY A 49 -0.14 4.34 12.00
CA GLY A 49 -0.07 5.01 13.29
C GLY A 49 0.26 6.51 13.16
N LEU A 50 1.22 6.87 12.32
CA LEU A 50 1.60 8.27 12.07
C LEU A 50 0.48 9.07 11.37
N LEU A 51 -0.19 8.48 10.38
CA LEU A 51 -1.34 9.11 9.73
C LEU A 51 -2.53 9.25 10.70
N GLY A 52 -2.77 8.24 11.54
CA GLY A 52 -3.79 8.26 12.59
C GLY A 52 -3.51 9.37 13.61
N LEU A 53 -2.28 9.44 14.13
CA LEU A 53 -1.84 10.49 15.03
C LEU A 53 -1.97 11.87 14.38
N ALA A 54 -1.45 12.06 13.16
CA ALA A 54 -1.56 13.32 12.44
C ALA A 54 -3.03 13.75 12.24
N SER A 55 -3.94 12.80 12.00
CA SER A 55 -5.37 13.08 11.89
C SER A 55 -6.02 13.51 13.22
N LEU A 56 -5.56 12.94 14.34
CA LEU A 56 -6.00 13.28 15.69
C LEU A 56 -5.45 14.65 16.13
N THR A 57 -4.17 14.92 15.91
CA THR A 57 -3.56 16.22 16.21
C THR A 57 -4.20 17.33 15.38
N ARG A 58 -4.56 17.05 14.12
CA ARG A 58 -5.30 17.99 13.25
C ARG A 58 -6.73 18.26 13.72
N ARG A 59 -7.37 17.31 14.42
CA ARG A 59 -8.70 17.50 15.03
C ARG A 59 -8.64 18.25 16.36
N SER A 60 -7.57 18.06 17.15
CA SER A 60 -7.41 18.70 18.46
C SER A 60 -7.02 20.19 18.40
N GLY A 61 -6.62 20.69 17.23
CA GLY A 61 -6.29 22.12 16.99
C GLY A 61 -7.47 22.98 16.54
N LYS A 62 -8.71 22.50 16.68
CA LYS A 62 -9.97 23.26 16.57
C LYS A 62 -10.71 23.20 17.89
#